data_AF-A0A9E2J1K9-F1
#
_entry.id   AF-A0A9E2J1K9-F1
#
_cell.length_a   1.000
_cell.length_b   1.000
_cell.length_c   1.000
_cell.angle_alpha   90.00
_cell.angle_beta   90.00
_cell.angle_gamma   90.00
#
_symmetry.space_group_name_H-M   'P 1'
#
loop_
_entity.id
_entity.type
_entity.pdbx_description
1 polymer ?
#
loop_
_entity_poly.entity_id
_entity_poly.type
_entity_poly.pdbx_seq_one_letter_code
_entity_poly.pdbx_strand_id
1 'polypeptide(L)'
;MVIKNIGKRFRGVFHVDGVEIDYFINPFEQFVDDFEKAKKAPKKTMVHILAGAQILQDKDNGLERLKNQAQEFLGQEVAGMIPDFAMTMNRYFVNDYLKDIEDCYEDKDVFAWQYNESLILNYLIEIFCQQKSILLVKPKYQKEEIAKKDDRFVELYEKVAQASFGKEKNEQIKKLAEYVIENLGGQLPEDWEIVSGISVG
;
A
#
# COMPACT_ATOMS: atom_id res chain seq x y z
N MET A 1 26.47 -26.08 -6.56
CA MET A 1 25.93 -26.32 -5.21
C MET A 1 24.75 -27.28 -5.33
N VAL A 2 24.86 -28.51 -4.84
CA VAL A 2 23.75 -29.49 -4.85
C VAL A 2 23.09 -29.42 -3.49
N ILE A 3 21.85 -28.93 -3.43
CA ILE A 3 21.17 -28.72 -2.15
C ILE A 3 20.09 -29.79 -2.02
N LYS A 4 20.35 -30.77 -1.16
CA LYS A 4 19.36 -31.81 -0.82
C LYS A 4 18.31 -31.19 0.11
N ASN A 5 17.13 -30.87 -0.42
CA ASN A 5 16.01 -30.39 0.36
C ASN A 5 15.24 -31.58 0.97
N ILE A 6 15.50 -31.89 2.24
CA ILE A 6 14.82 -32.92 3.02
C ILE A 6 13.85 -32.23 3.97
N GLY A 7 12.77 -31.64 3.45
CA GLY A 7 11.69 -31.03 4.25
C GLY A 7 12.12 -29.90 5.18
N LYS A 8 13.27 -29.26 4.93
CA LYS A 8 13.83 -28.18 5.78
C LYS A 8 13.90 -26.89 4.99
N ARG A 9 13.61 -25.78 5.65
CA ARG A 9 13.74 -24.43 5.10
C ARG A 9 15.17 -23.94 5.32
N PHE A 10 15.78 -23.40 4.28
CA PHE A 10 17.06 -22.72 4.38
C PHE A 10 16.94 -21.31 3.86
N ARG A 11 17.51 -20.36 4.59
CA ARG A 11 17.81 -19.02 4.13
C ARG A 11 19.32 -18.83 4.25
N GLY A 12 19.93 -18.31 3.21
CA GLY A 12 21.31 -17.89 3.26
C GLY A 12 21.49 -16.57 2.53
N VAL A 13 22.65 -15.98 2.76
CA VAL A 13 23.07 -14.72 2.16
C VAL A 13 24.47 -14.95 1.62
N PHE A 14 24.75 -14.50 0.40
CA PHE A 14 26.12 -14.45 -0.12
C PHE A 14 26.33 -13.19 -0.94
N HIS A 15 27.58 -12.78 -1.08
CA HIS A 15 27.94 -11.57 -1.78
C HIS A 15 28.62 -11.92 -3.11
N VAL A 16 28.21 -11.28 -4.20
CA VAL A 16 28.83 -11.38 -5.52
C VAL A 16 29.10 -9.98 -6.03
N ASP A 17 30.36 -9.65 -6.29
CA ASP A 17 30.78 -8.33 -6.82
C ASP A 17 30.20 -7.13 -6.05
N GLY A 18 30.13 -7.26 -4.71
CA GLY A 18 29.58 -6.23 -3.83
C GLY A 18 28.05 -6.21 -3.71
N VAL A 19 27.34 -7.11 -4.39
CA VAL A 19 25.89 -7.28 -4.30
C VAL A 19 25.54 -8.39 -3.32
N GLU A 20 24.72 -8.09 -2.33
CA GLU A 20 24.14 -9.09 -1.41
C GLU A 20 23.00 -9.85 -2.11
N ILE A 21 23.09 -11.18 -2.08
CA ILE A 21 22.10 -12.10 -2.63
C ILE A 21 21.52 -12.94 -1.50
N ASP A 22 20.26 -12.66 -1.16
CA ASP A 22 19.42 -13.51 -0.32
C ASP A 22 18.89 -14.69 -1.15
N TYR A 23 19.12 -15.92 -0.67
CA TYR A 23 18.51 -17.12 -1.27
C TYR A 23 17.72 -17.91 -0.24
N PHE A 24 16.66 -18.55 -0.75
CA PHE A 24 15.73 -19.36 0.03
C PHE A 24 15.55 -20.71 -0.63
N ILE A 25 15.53 -21.76 0.18
CA ILE A 25 15.34 -23.13 -0.29
C ILE A 25 14.21 -23.70 0.54
N ASN A 26 13.07 -23.89 -0.11
CA ASN A 26 11.86 -24.39 0.50
C ASN A 26 11.31 -25.54 -0.36
N PRO A 27 10.67 -26.55 0.26
CA PRO A 27 9.84 -27.50 -0.49
C PRO A 27 8.76 -26.76 -1.27
N PHE A 28 8.38 -27.28 -2.44
CA PHE A 28 7.38 -26.63 -3.29
C PHE A 28 6.02 -26.56 -2.58
N GLU A 29 5.64 -27.62 -1.87
CA GLU A 29 4.39 -27.71 -1.12
C GLU A 29 4.31 -26.62 -0.04
N GLN A 30 5.42 -26.34 0.65
CA GLN A 30 5.49 -25.25 1.62
C GLN A 30 5.31 -23.88 0.96
N PHE A 31 5.78 -23.74 -0.27
CA PHE A 31 5.67 -22.50 -1.03
C PHE A 31 4.21 -22.23 -1.46
N VAL A 32 3.47 -23.29 -1.80
CA VAL A 32 2.02 -23.24 -2.01
C VAL A 32 1.29 -22.82 -0.73
N ASP A 33 1.62 -23.42 0.41
CA ASP A 33 1.01 -23.06 1.70
C ASP A 33 1.31 -21.61 2.11
N ASP A 34 2.55 -21.15 1.90
CA ASP A 34 2.95 -19.77 2.18
C ASP A 34 2.20 -18.78 1.27
N PHE A 35 1.96 -19.13 0.01
CA PHE A 35 1.12 -18.36 -0.91
C PHE A 35 -0.34 -18.27 -0.42
N GLU A 36 -0.96 -19.39 -0.05
CA GLU A 36 -2.33 -19.42 0.47
C GLU A 36 -2.51 -18.57 1.74
N LYS A 37 -1.53 -18.62 2.65
CA LYS A 37 -1.50 -17.75 3.84
C LYS A 37 -1.31 -16.28 3.46
N ALA A 38 -0.44 -16.00 2.51
CA ALA A 38 -0.13 -14.63 2.11
C ALA A 38 -1.28 -13.92 1.41
N LYS A 39 -2.17 -14.64 0.70
CA LYS A 39 -3.41 -14.06 0.16
C LYS A 39 -4.29 -13.41 1.25
N LYS A 40 -4.23 -13.94 2.47
CA LYS A 40 -4.98 -13.43 3.64
C LYS A 40 -4.21 -12.41 4.47
N ALA A 41 -2.93 -12.19 4.18
CA ALA A 41 -2.08 -11.29 4.95
C ALA A 41 -2.23 -9.84 4.45
N PRO A 42 -2.22 -8.82 5.34
CA PRO A 42 -2.39 -7.43 4.93
C PRO A 42 -1.38 -6.96 3.86
N LYS A 43 -0.09 -7.31 4.02
CA LYS A 43 1.00 -6.85 3.14
C LYS A 43 1.25 -7.73 1.92
N LYS A 44 0.58 -8.89 1.80
CA LYS A 44 0.62 -9.81 0.65
C LYS A 44 2.01 -10.07 0.05
N THR A 45 3.08 -10.03 0.85
CA THR A 45 4.45 -9.93 0.34
C THR A 45 4.86 -11.12 -0.52
N MET A 46 4.47 -12.34 -0.14
CA MET A 46 4.75 -13.54 -0.93
C MET A 46 4.01 -13.53 -2.28
N VAL A 47 2.78 -13.03 -2.32
CA VAL A 47 1.98 -12.89 -3.55
C VAL A 47 2.71 -11.98 -4.54
N HIS A 48 3.23 -10.83 -4.08
CA HIS A 48 4.02 -9.92 -4.91
C HIS A 48 5.33 -10.54 -5.40
N ILE A 49 6.05 -11.25 -4.53
CA ILE A 49 7.28 -11.97 -4.92
C ILE A 49 6.98 -12.94 -6.05
N LEU A 50 5.92 -13.74 -5.93
CA LEU A 50 5.51 -14.72 -6.92
C LEU A 50 5.09 -14.08 -8.24
N ALA A 51 4.20 -13.09 -8.19
CA ALA A 51 3.66 -12.44 -9.38
C ALA A 51 4.75 -11.73 -10.22
N GLY A 52 5.75 -11.15 -9.54
CA GLY A 52 6.89 -10.46 -10.16
C GLY A 52 8.11 -11.36 -10.41
N ALA A 53 8.05 -12.64 -10.07
CA ALA A 53 9.21 -13.53 -10.18
C ALA A 53 9.64 -13.76 -11.64
N GLN A 54 10.95 -13.76 -11.85
CA GLN A 54 11.56 -14.33 -13.04
C GLN A 54 11.92 -15.79 -12.77
N ILE A 55 11.29 -16.71 -13.50
CA ILE A 55 11.53 -18.15 -13.37
C ILE A 55 12.74 -18.52 -14.22
N LEU A 56 13.80 -18.98 -13.57
CA LEU A 56 15.03 -19.43 -14.24
C LEU A 56 14.94 -20.89 -14.69
N GLN A 57 14.23 -21.72 -13.94
CA GLN A 57 14.02 -23.14 -14.23
C GLN A 57 12.73 -23.63 -13.56
N ASP A 58 11.89 -24.33 -14.31
CA ASP A 58 10.69 -25.01 -13.81
C ASP A 58 10.46 -26.27 -14.66
N LYS A 59 10.54 -27.45 -14.04
CA LYS A 59 10.43 -28.73 -14.77
C LYS A 59 8.98 -29.17 -14.97
N ASP A 60 8.11 -28.85 -14.01
CA ASP A 60 6.75 -29.38 -13.93
C ASP A 60 5.68 -28.27 -14.08
N ASN A 61 6.12 -27.07 -14.50
CA ASN A 61 5.32 -25.84 -14.60
C ASN A 61 4.63 -25.46 -13.27
N GLY A 62 5.17 -25.90 -12.13
CA GLY A 62 4.58 -25.63 -10.82
C GLY A 62 4.73 -24.18 -10.39
N LEU A 63 5.89 -23.58 -10.65
CA LEU A 63 6.18 -22.18 -10.34
C LEU A 63 5.42 -21.25 -11.29
N GLU A 64 5.33 -21.62 -12.57
CA GLU A 64 4.56 -20.84 -13.56
C GLU A 64 3.07 -20.79 -13.19
N ARG A 65 2.49 -21.92 -12.75
CA ARG A 65 1.11 -21.96 -12.26
C ARG A 65 0.90 -21.05 -11.05
N LEU A 66 1.80 -21.12 -10.05
CA LEU A 66 1.71 -20.26 -8.86
C LEU A 66 1.85 -18.77 -9.21
N LYS A 67 2.76 -18.43 -10.12
CA LYS A 67 2.93 -17.05 -10.61
C LYS A 67 1.65 -16.52 -11.24
N ASN A 68 1.03 -17.30 -12.13
CA ASN A 68 -0.22 -16.90 -12.78
C ASN A 68 -1.36 -16.74 -11.77
N GLN A 69 -1.48 -17.65 -10.80
CA GLN A 69 -2.45 -17.52 -9.70
C GLN A 69 -2.21 -16.27 -8.86
N ALA A 70 -0.95 -15.94 -8.58
CA ALA A 70 -0.60 -14.72 -7.84
C ALA A 70 -0.96 -13.45 -8.63
N GLN A 71 -0.70 -13.44 -9.95
CA GLN A 71 -1.07 -12.32 -10.82
C GLN A 71 -2.60 -12.16 -10.91
N GLU A 72 -3.34 -13.25 -11.08
CA GLU A 72 -4.80 -13.24 -11.12
C GLU A 72 -5.37 -12.73 -9.79
N PHE A 73 -4.89 -13.23 -8.66
CA PHE A 73 -5.32 -12.80 -7.33
C PHE A 73 -5.07 -11.29 -7.12
N LEU A 74 -3.87 -10.79 -7.47
CA LEU A 74 -3.58 -9.36 -7.38
C LEU A 74 -4.45 -8.52 -8.32
N GLY A 75 -4.78 -9.04 -9.50
CA GLY A 75 -5.73 -8.40 -10.41
C GLY A 75 -7.13 -8.28 -9.82
N GLN A 76 -7.60 -9.31 -9.10
CA GLN A 76 -8.89 -9.30 -8.42
C GLN A 76 -8.92 -8.32 -7.23
N GLU A 77 -7.83 -8.23 -6.47
CA GLU A 77 -7.72 -7.31 -5.32
C GLU A 77 -7.88 -5.84 -5.71
N VAL A 78 -7.54 -5.48 -6.95
CA VAL A 78 -7.68 -4.11 -7.45
C VAL A 78 -8.95 -3.89 -8.28
N ALA A 79 -9.73 -4.94 -8.57
CA ALA A 79 -10.89 -4.87 -9.45
C ALA A 79 -12.17 -4.34 -8.77
N GLY A 80 -12.16 -4.15 -7.45
CA GLY A 80 -13.31 -3.67 -6.69
C GLY A 80 -13.46 -2.15 -6.71
N MET A 81 -14.68 -1.65 -6.93
CA MET A 81 -15.02 -0.27 -6.62
C MET A 81 -15.06 -0.07 -5.10
N ILE A 82 -14.58 1.08 -4.62
CA ILE A 82 -14.74 1.46 -3.22
C ILE A 82 -16.25 1.68 -2.97
N PRO A 83 -16.87 1.01 -1.99
CA PRO A 83 -18.28 1.27 -1.66
C PRO A 83 -18.52 2.72 -1.25
N ASP A 84 -19.66 3.31 -1.60
CA ASP A 84 -19.99 4.72 -1.31
C ASP A 84 -19.82 5.09 0.17
N PHE A 85 -20.19 4.18 1.07
CA PHE A 85 -19.97 4.33 2.51
C PHE A 85 -18.48 4.46 2.85
N ALA A 86 -17.63 3.60 2.28
CA ALA A 86 -16.19 3.67 2.50
C ALA A 86 -15.57 4.93 1.87
N MET A 87 -16.06 5.39 0.71
CA MET A 87 -15.65 6.67 0.14
C MET A 87 -15.98 7.84 1.07
N THR A 88 -17.18 7.82 1.67
CA THR A 88 -17.62 8.84 2.64
C THR A 88 -16.75 8.85 3.89
N MET A 89 -16.49 7.67 4.47
CA MET A 89 -15.61 7.53 5.62
C MET A 89 -14.17 7.96 5.29
N ASN A 90 -13.66 7.63 4.11
CA ASN A 90 -12.33 8.06 3.68
C ASN A 90 -12.21 9.59 3.66
N ARG A 91 -13.18 10.29 3.07
CA ARG A 91 -13.20 11.76 3.06
C ARG A 91 -13.30 12.34 4.47
N TYR A 92 -14.16 11.76 5.32
CA TYR A 92 -14.30 12.18 6.72
C TYR A 92 -12.97 12.07 7.47
N PHE A 93 -12.31 10.90 7.40
CA PHE A 93 -11.03 10.69 8.09
C PHE A 93 -9.91 11.59 7.56
N VAL A 94 -9.87 11.86 6.25
CA VAL A 94 -8.88 12.82 5.71
C VAL A 94 -9.10 14.22 6.30
N ASN A 95 -10.35 14.69 6.37
CA ASN A 95 -10.67 15.99 6.97
C ASN A 95 -10.34 16.04 8.47
N ASP A 96 -10.59 14.94 9.19
CA ASP A 96 -10.26 14.80 10.62
C ASP A 96 -8.75 14.90 10.85
N TYR A 97 -7.94 14.16 10.08
CA TYR A 97 -6.49 14.25 10.14
C TYR A 97 -5.95 15.66 9.80
N LEU A 98 -6.53 16.33 8.81
CA LEU A 98 -6.12 17.70 8.45
C LEU A 98 -6.36 18.66 9.62
N LYS A 99 -7.50 18.53 10.30
CA LYS A 99 -7.82 19.31 11.48
C LYS A 99 -6.88 18.99 12.64
N ASP A 100 -6.63 17.71 12.91
CA ASP A 100 -5.70 17.29 13.98
C ASP A 100 -4.28 17.85 13.75
N ILE A 101 -3.81 17.88 12.50
CA ILE A 101 -2.52 18.48 12.13
C ILE A 101 -2.51 20.00 12.38
N GLU A 102 -3.62 20.68 12.09
CA GLU A 102 -3.76 22.11 12.36
C GLU A 102 -3.78 22.39 13.87
N ASP A 103 -4.62 21.68 14.63
CA ASP A 103 -4.73 21.80 16.09
C ASP A 103 -3.37 21.52 16.77
N CYS A 104 -2.68 20.44 16.40
CA CYS A 104 -1.35 20.12 16.94
C CYS A 104 -0.31 21.20 16.63
N TYR A 105 -0.40 21.83 15.46
CA TYR A 105 0.50 22.92 15.09
C TYR A 105 0.24 24.18 15.91
N GLU A 106 -1.03 24.53 16.15
CA GLU A 106 -1.43 25.67 16.98
C GLU A 106 -1.02 25.49 18.45
N ASP A 107 -1.21 24.28 18.98
CA ASP A 107 -0.82 23.90 20.33
C ASP A 107 0.71 23.74 20.51
N LYS A 108 1.45 23.77 19.40
CA LYS A 108 2.91 23.56 19.34
C LYS A 108 3.33 22.17 19.85
N ASP A 109 2.44 21.17 19.76
CA ASP A 109 2.78 19.78 20.00
C ASP A 109 3.45 19.19 18.76
N VAL A 110 4.77 19.39 18.67
CA VAL A 110 5.58 18.95 17.54
C VAL A 110 5.54 17.43 17.37
N PHE A 111 5.45 16.67 18.46
CA PHE A 111 5.42 15.20 18.38
C PHE A 111 4.11 14.72 17.76
N ALA A 112 2.99 15.19 18.28
CA ALA A 112 1.67 14.83 17.75
C ALA A 112 1.52 15.32 16.30
N TRP A 113 2.02 16.51 15.99
CA TRP A 113 2.03 17.05 14.62
C TRP A 113 2.77 16.13 13.64
N GLN A 114 4.01 15.72 13.94
CA GLN A 114 4.79 14.82 13.08
C GLN A 114 4.18 13.43 12.97
N TYR A 115 3.56 12.96 14.06
CA TYR A 115 2.89 11.67 14.07
C TYR A 115 1.66 11.67 13.16
N ASN A 116 0.79 12.68 13.29
CA ASN A 116 -0.39 12.85 12.44
C ASN A 116 -0.02 13.11 10.97
N GLU A 117 1.04 13.87 10.70
CA GLU A 117 1.61 14.00 9.35
C GLU A 117 1.94 12.62 8.75
N SER A 118 2.64 11.77 9.50
CA SER A 118 3.04 10.45 9.01
C SER A 118 1.82 9.53 8.78
N LEU A 119 0.79 9.64 9.63
CA LEU A 119 -0.44 8.86 9.49
C LEU A 119 -1.24 9.29 8.26
N ILE A 120 -1.51 10.59 8.09
CA ILE A 120 -2.28 11.07 6.94
C ILE A 120 -1.56 10.74 5.63
N LEU A 121 -0.24 10.87 5.57
CA LEU A 121 0.51 10.59 4.34
C LEU A 121 0.46 9.11 3.94
N ASN A 122 0.50 8.20 4.91
CA ASN A 122 0.28 6.77 4.63
C ASN A 122 -1.16 6.51 4.19
N TYR A 123 -2.12 7.11 4.88
CA TYR A 123 -3.54 6.93 4.59
C TYR A 123 -3.93 7.44 3.20
N LEU A 124 -3.38 8.58 2.77
CA LEU A 124 -3.59 9.14 1.43
C LEU A 124 -3.03 8.22 0.34
N ILE A 125 -1.88 7.57 0.55
CA ILE A 125 -1.36 6.55 -0.37
C ILE A 125 -2.32 5.36 -0.46
N GLU A 126 -2.80 4.86 0.67
CA GLU A 126 -3.68 3.70 0.72
C GLU A 126 -4.99 3.96 -0.03
N ILE A 127 -5.66 5.07 0.27
CA ILE A 127 -6.92 5.43 -0.40
C ILE A 127 -6.69 5.68 -1.88
N PHE A 128 -5.65 6.42 -2.24
CA PHE A 128 -5.35 6.72 -3.64
C PHE A 128 -5.07 5.45 -4.44
N CYS A 129 -4.27 4.54 -3.88
CA CYS A 129 -3.98 3.27 -4.52
C CYS A 129 -5.24 2.42 -4.68
N GLN A 130 -6.07 2.34 -3.64
CA GLN A 130 -7.34 1.63 -3.71
C GLN A 130 -8.24 2.21 -4.82
N GLN A 131 -8.40 3.54 -4.85
CA GLN A 131 -9.26 4.24 -5.80
C GLN A 131 -8.78 4.09 -7.25
N LYS A 132 -7.47 4.10 -7.48
CA LYS A 132 -6.88 3.94 -8.81
C LYS A 132 -6.61 2.48 -9.16
N SER A 133 -7.05 1.51 -8.36
CA SER A 133 -6.77 0.08 -8.59
C SER A 133 -5.26 -0.19 -8.72
N ILE A 134 -4.46 0.43 -7.87
CA ILE A 134 -3.00 0.25 -7.76
C ILE A 134 -2.73 -0.65 -6.56
N LEU A 135 -1.85 -1.61 -6.74
CA LEU A 135 -1.43 -2.48 -5.65
C LEU A 135 -0.52 -1.75 -4.67
N LEU A 136 -0.74 -1.99 -3.38
CA LEU A 136 0.20 -1.61 -2.35
C LEU A 136 1.38 -2.59 -2.34
N VAL A 137 2.55 -2.10 -2.71
CA VAL A 137 3.81 -2.84 -2.77
C VAL A 137 4.76 -2.37 -1.66
N LYS A 138 6.01 -2.85 -1.66
CA LYS A 138 7.01 -2.34 -0.72
C LYS A 138 7.20 -0.82 -0.95
N PRO A 139 7.27 0.02 0.11
CA PRO A 139 7.29 1.48 -0.03
C PRO A 139 8.31 2.03 -1.04
N LYS A 140 9.51 1.45 -1.10
CA LYS A 140 10.56 1.87 -2.04
C LYS A 140 10.21 1.70 -3.53
N TYR A 141 9.21 0.89 -3.86
CA TYR A 141 8.71 0.69 -5.23
C TYR A 141 7.35 1.37 -5.46
N GLN A 142 6.69 1.86 -4.38
CA GLN A 142 5.33 2.38 -4.47
C GLN A 142 5.23 3.60 -5.39
N LYS A 143 6.24 4.48 -5.36
CA LYS A 143 6.33 5.64 -6.25
C LYS A 143 6.22 5.24 -7.73
N GLU A 144 6.95 4.21 -8.14
CA GLU A 144 6.97 3.76 -9.54
C GLU A 144 5.61 3.18 -9.96
N GLU A 145 4.94 2.42 -9.09
CA GLU A 145 3.60 1.90 -9.37
C GLU A 145 2.54 3.00 -9.46
N ILE A 146 2.65 4.03 -8.62
CA ILE A 146 1.75 5.19 -8.66
C ILE A 146 1.99 6.01 -9.94
N ALA A 147 3.24 6.32 -10.27
CA ALA A 147 3.63 7.11 -11.46
C ALA A 147 3.08 6.52 -12.76
N LYS A 148 2.99 5.19 -12.87
CA LYS A 148 2.39 4.52 -14.05
C LYS A 148 0.94 4.94 -14.33
N LYS A 149 0.21 5.40 -13.31
CA LYS A 149 -1.20 5.82 -13.44
C LYS A 149 -1.40 7.31 -13.21
N ASP A 150 -0.58 7.92 -12.35
CA ASP A 150 -0.79 9.29 -11.91
C ASP A 150 0.50 9.95 -11.38
N ASP A 151 1.24 10.57 -12.29
CA ASP A 151 2.43 11.36 -11.95
C ASP A 151 2.11 12.59 -11.09
N ARG A 152 0.87 13.09 -11.14
CA ARG A 152 0.47 14.28 -10.39
C ARG A 152 0.39 14.00 -8.90
N PHE A 153 -0.12 12.83 -8.50
CA PHE A 153 -0.05 12.40 -7.11
C PHE A 153 1.40 12.39 -6.59
N VAL A 154 2.32 11.83 -7.38
CA VAL A 154 3.75 11.75 -7.03
C VAL A 154 4.33 13.15 -6.84
N GLU A 155 4.08 14.07 -7.78
CA GLU A 155 4.55 15.45 -7.69
C GLU A 155 4.06 16.16 -6.42
N LEU A 156 2.77 16.00 -6.06
CA LEU A 156 2.20 16.59 -4.85
C LEU A 156 2.81 16.00 -3.59
N TYR A 157 3.03 14.69 -3.56
CA TYR A 157 3.68 14.02 -2.43
C TYR A 157 5.12 14.48 -2.26
N GLU A 158 5.88 14.64 -3.35
CA GLU A 158 7.24 15.16 -3.31
C GLU A 158 7.29 16.61 -2.82
N LYS A 159 6.30 17.44 -3.17
CA LYS A 159 6.18 18.81 -2.62
C LYS A 159 5.98 18.81 -1.12
N VAL A 160 5.20 17.87 -0.57
CA VAL A 160 5.12 17.70 0.89
C VAL A 160 6.51 17.38 1.42
N ALA A 161 7.24 16.42 0.86
CA ALA A 161 8.56 16.04 1.32
C ALA A 161 9.58 17.20 1.29
N GLN A 162 9.49 18.07 0.28
CA GLN A 162 10.38 19.21 0.07
C GLN A 162 10.00 20.46 0.88
N ALA A 163 8.75 20.58 1.32
CA ALA A 163 8.29 21.74 2.07
C ALA A 163 8.97 21.85 3.44
N SER A 164 9.21 23.10 3.85
CA SER A 164 9.73 23.42 5.17
C SER A 164 8.70 23.11 6.25
N PHE A 165 9.18 22.87 7.48
CA PHE A 165 8.35 22.59 8.65
C PHE A 165 7.24 23.63 8.90
N GLY A 166 6.14 23.20 9.52
CA GLY A 166 5.05 24.09 9.97
C GLY A 166 4.06 24.44 8.87
N LYS A 167 3.68 25.72 8.74
CA LYS A 167 2.61 26.16 7.83
C LYS A 167 2.80 25.75 6.37
N GLU A 168 4.03 25.82 5.86
CA GLU A 168 4.31 25.42 4.49
C GLU A 168 4.03 23.93 4.28
N LYS A 169 4.47 23.08 5.21
CA LYS A 169 4.19 21.64 5.22
C LYS A 169 2.69 21.35 5.27
N ASN A 170 1.97 21.98 6.21
CA ASN A 170 0.51 21.81 6.36
C ASN A 170 -0.23 22.15 5.06
N GLU A 171 0.18 23.24 4.40
CA GLU A 171 -0.41 23.66 3.13
C GLU A 171 -0.14 22.66 2.00
N GLN A 172 1.05 22.05 1.92
CA GLN A 172 1.30 21.00 0.93
C GLN A 172 0.54 19.70 1.25
N ILE A 173 0.43 19.33 2.52
CA ILE A 173 -0.37 18.17 2.96
C ILE A 173 -1.82 18.37 2.56
N LYS A 174 -2.37 19.57 2.83
CA LYS A 174 -3.73 19.95 2.43
C LYS A 174 -3.94 19.83 0.93
N LYS A 175 -3.02 20.34 0.09
CA LYS A 175 -3.11 20.22 -1.38
C LYS A 175 -3.11 18.76 -1.86
N LEU A 176 -2.27 17.92 -1.26
CA LEU A 176 -2.26 16.49 -1.57
C LEU A 176 -3.59 15.83 -1.14
N ALA A 177 -4.09 16.15 0.05
CA ALA A 177 -5.34 15.63 0.58
C ALA A 177 -6.55 16.04 -0.27
N GLU A 178 -6.64 17.32 -0.64
CA GLU A 178 -7.67 17.84 -1.55
C GLU A 178 -7.64 17.11 -2.89
N TYR A 179 -6.45 16.88 -3.45
CA TYR A 179 -6.31 16.11 -4.69
C TYR A 179 -6.88 14.69 -4.57
N VAL A 180 -6.65 14.02 -3.44
CA VAL A 180 -7.24 12.69 -3.17
C VAL A 180 -8.76 12.77 -2.95
N ILE A 181 -9.25 13.76 -2.21
CA ILE A 181 -10.67 13.96 -1.92
C ILE A 181 -11.46 14.24 -3.21
N GLU A 182 -10.96 15.12 -4.09
CA GLU A 182 -11.58 15.40 -5.38
C GLU A 182 -11.73 14.13 -6.22
N ASN A 183 -10.71 13.28 -6.19
CA ASN A 183 -10.71 11.97 -6.83
C ASN A 183 -11.70 10.96 -6.18
N LEU A 184 -12.17 11.22 -4.96
CA LEU A 184 -13.21 10.45 -4.25
C LEU A 184 -14.61 11.07 -4.38
N GLY A 185 -14.81 12.02 -5.30
CA GLY A 185 -16.10 12.66 -5.53
C GLY A 185 -16.27 14.04 -4.86
N GLY A 186 -15.18 14.68 -4.45
CA GLY A 186 -15.19 16.04 -3.90
C GLY A 186 -15.42 16.09 -2.39
N GLN A 187 -15.54 17.29 -1.85
CA GLN A 187 -15.72 17.52 -0.41
C GLN A 187 -17.04 16.93 0.11
N LEU A 188 -17.04 16.54 1.38
CA LEU A 188 -18.29 16.23 2.08
C LEU A 188 -19.13 17.52 2.22
N PRO A 189 -20.47 17.43 2.11
CA PRO A 189 -21.33 18.55 2.48
C PRO A 189 -21.20 18.85 3.98
N GLU A 190 -21.59 20.06 4.40
CA GLU A 190 -21.54 20.49 5.81
C GLU A 190 -22.26 19.52 6.73
N ASP A 191 -23.46 19.08 6.31
CA ASP A 191 -24.24 18.04 6.97
C ASP A 191 -24.31 16.79 6.09
N TRP A 192 -24.03 15.63 6.67
CA TRP A 192 -24.16 14.34 6.01
C TRP A 192 -24.64 13.27 6.98
N GLU A 193 -25.37 12.29 6.45
CA GLU A 193 -25.93 11.18 7.21
C GLU A 193 -25.34 9.85 6.75
N ILE A 194 -25.09 8.96 7.69
CA ILE A 194 -24.75 7.56 7.43
C ILE A 194 -25.87 6.69 7.99
N VAL A 195 -26.43 5.83 7.15
CA VAL A 195 -27.36 4.80 7.60
C VAL A 195 -26.56 3.72 8.33
N SER A 196 -26.62 3.73 9.66
CA SER A 196 -26.09 2.63 10.48
C SER A 196 -26.92 1.38 10.23
N GLY A 197 -26.29 0.28 9.81
CA GLY A 197 -26.93 -1.02 9.54
C GLY A 197 -27.42 -1.77 10.79
N ILE A 198 -27.90 -1.05 11.80
CA ILE A 198 -28.55 -1.64 12.96
C ILE A 198 -30.00 -1.91 12.57
N SER A 199 -30.32 -3.17 12.28
CA SER A 199 -31.71 -3.62 12.26
C SER A 199 -32.29 -3.37 13.65
N VAL A 200 -33.16 -2.36 13.76
CA VAL A 200 -34.00 -2.17 14.94
C VAL A 200 -34.99 -3.34 14.93
N GLY A 201 -34.73 -4.32 15.79
CA GLY A 201 -35.65 -5.42 16.07
C GLY A 201 -36.83 -4.98 16.92
#